data_AF-A0A645I133-F1
#
_entry.id   AF-A0A645I133-F1
#
_cell.length_a   1.000
_cell.length_b   1.000
_cell.length_c   1.000
_cell.angle_alpha   90.00
_cell.angle_beta   90.00
_cell.angle_gamma   90.00
#
_symmetry.space_group_name_H-M   'P 1'
#
loop_
_entity.id
_entity.type
_entity.pdbx_description
1 polymer ?
#
loop_
_entity_poly.entity_id
_entity_poly.type
_entity_poly.pdbx_seq_one_letter_code
_entity_poly.pdbx_strand_id
1 'polypeptide(L)' 'MTIEGKESTGYKAVLWAFVIPVFILVLILILATSVWKWGEVEAAIASILALAPYYLILYLLRHKMANSFKFTIKNFN' A
#
# COMPACT_ATOMS: atom_id res chain seq x y z
N MET A 1 -19.64 9.45 -26.98
CA MET A 1 -19.07 8.28 -26.29
C MET A 1 -18.46 8.78 -24.98
N THR A 2 -19.23 8.74 -23.89
CA THR A 2 -18.71 9.01 -22.56
C THR A 2 -17.96 7.77 -22.10
N ILE A 3 -16.64 7.86 -22.04
CA ILE A 3 -15.81 6.82 -21.45
C ILE A 3 -16.04 6.94 -19.94
N GLU A 4 -17.01 6.20 -19.41
CA GLU A 4 -17.13 5.96 -17.98
C GLU A 4 -15.96 5.05 -17.57
N GLY A 5 -14.79 5.64 -17.38
CA GLY A 5 -13.69 4.97 -16.72
C GLY A 5 -14.22 4.48 -15.37
N LYS A 6 -14.14 3.17 -15.12
CA LYS A 6 -14.43 2.60 -13.79
C LYS A 6 -13.39 3.13 -12.78
N GLU A 7 -13.62 4.33 -12.28
CA GLU A 7 -12.84 5.09 -11.29
C GLU A 7 -12.42 4.24 -10.08
N SER A 8 -13.24 3.26 -9.69
CA SER A 8 -13.03 2.47 -8.47
C SER A 8 -11.75 1.61 -8.48
N THR A 9 -11.26 1.24 -9.66
CA THR A 9 -10.07 0.38 -9.78
C THR A 9 -8.77 1.18 -9.61
N GLY A 10 -8.74 2.41 -10.13
CA GLY A 10 -7.62 3.34 -9.92
C GLY A 10 -7.51 3.80 -8.47
N TYR A 11 -8.64 4.16 -7.85
CA TYR A 11 -8.66 4.59 -6.45
C TYR A 11 -8.12 3.53 -5.48
N LYS A 12 -8.50 2.26 -5.70
CA LYS A 12 -7.93 1.13 -4.96
C LYS A 12 -6.42 1.00 -5.16
N ALA A 13 -5.92 1.14 -6.38
CA ALA A 13 -4.49 1.09 -6.65
C ALA A 13 -3.72 2.19 -5.90
N VAL A 14 -4.26 3.42 -5.90
CA VAL A 14 -3.69 4.56 -5.17
C VAL A 14 -3.67 4.31 -3.66
N LEU A 15 -4.75 3.75 -3.08
CA LEU A 15 -4.79 3.39 -1.67
C LEU A 15 -3.67 2.42 -1.28
N TRP A 16 -3.48 1.35 -2.06
CA TRP A 16 -2.41 0.36 -1.82
C TRP A 16 -1.01 0.91 -2.08
N ALA A 17 -0.83 1.78 -3.07
CA ALA A 17 0.48 2.29 -3.46
C ALA A 17 0.98 3.45 -2.58
N PHE A 18 0.07 4.24 -1.99
CA PHE A 18 0.43 5.48 -1.29
C PHE A 18 -0.12 5.56 0.12
N VAL A 19 -1.44 5.44 0.29
CA VAL A 19 -2.09 5.71 1.58
C VAL A 19 -1.67 4.70 2.65
N ILE A 20 -1.71 3.40 2.32
CA ILE A 20 -1.31 2.35 3.26
C ILE A 20 0.19 2.45 3.63
N PRO A 21 1.14 2.59 2.68
CA PRO A 21 2.55 2.80 3.01
C PRO A 21 2.81 4.01 3.92
N VAL A 22 2.21 5.16 3.62
CA VAL A 22 2.38 6.38 4.43
C VAL A 22 1.85 6.15 5.84
N PHE A 23 0.69 5.49 5.98
CA PHE A 23 0.13 5.17 7.28
C PHE A 23 1.05 4.24 8.09
N ILE A 24 1.60 3.19 7.47
CA ILE A 24 2.57 2.28 8.11
C ILE A 24 3.81 3.05 8.57
N LEU A 25 4.37 3.90 7.70
CA LEU A 25 5.56 4.69 8.01
C LEU A 25 5.32 5.58 9.24
N VAL A 26 4.23 6.36 9.24
CA VAL A 26 3.88 7.25 10.36
C VAL A 26 3.63 6.46 11.64
N LEU A 27 2.90 5.35 11.56
CA LEU A 27 2.60 4.52 12.72
C LEU A 27 3.88 3.97 13.36
N ILE A 28 4.79 3.41 12.57
CA ILE A 28 6.05 2.88 13.09
C ILE A 28 6.93 3.99 13.65
N LEU A 29 6.97 5.16 13.00
CA LEU A 29 7.72 6.31 13.51
C LEU A 29 7.20 6.75 14.89
N ILE A 30 5.88 6.85 15.06
CA ILE A 30 5.24 7.19 16.35
C ILE A 30 5.56 6.13 17.39
N LEU A 31 5.43 4.84 17.05
CA LEU A 31 5.71 3.75 18.00
C LEU A 31 7.19 3.70 18.41
N ALA A 32 8.10 3.81 17.44
CA ALA A 32 9.55 3.83 17.65
C ALA A 32 9.97 4.99 18.57
N THR A 33 9.47 6.19 18.33
CA THR A 33 9.83 7.38 19.12
C THR A 33 9.11 7.44 20.47
N SER A 34 7.81 7.13 20.51
CA SER A 34 6.98 7.36 21.71
C SER A 34 6.99 6.18 22.66
N VAL A 35 6.88 4.96 22.14
CA VAL A 35 6.77 3.74 22.94
C VAL A 35 8.16 3.16 23.20
N TRP A 36 8.96 2.99 22.15
CA TRP A 36 10.29 2.37 22.26
C TRP A 36 11.41 3.37 22.60
N LYS A 37 11.14 4.67 22.57
CA LYS A 37 12.11 5.74 22.90
C LYS A 37 13.40 5.64 22.07
N TRP A 38 13.30 5.16 20.83
CA TRP A 38 14.44 5.09 19.92
C TRP A 38 14.87 6.48 19.47
N GLY A 39 16.15 6.61 19.11
CA GLY A 39 16.69 7.81 18.49
C GLY A 39 16.05 8.05 17.12
N GLU A 40 16.20 9.28 16.63
CA GLU A 40 15.57 9.73 15.37
C GLU A 40 15.99 8.87 14.18
N VAL A 41 17.28 8.51 14.11
CA VAL A 41 17.85 7.73 13.02
C VAL A 41 17.34 6.28 13.08
N GLU A 42 17.34 5.67 14.25
CA GLU A 42 16.86 4.31 14.45
C GLU A 42 15.36 4.20 14.15
N ALA A 43 14.56 5.17 14.60
CA ALA A 43 13.13 5.24 14.32
C ALA A 43 12.86 5.44 12.82
N ALA A 44 13.62 6.32 12.15
CA ALA A 44 13.52 6.52 10.71
C ALA A 44 13.82 5.24 9.93
N ILE A 45 14.95 4.57 10.24
CA ILE A 45 15.34 3.31 9.60
C ILE A 45 14.29 2.24 9.85
N ALA A 46 13.76 2.12 11.08
CA ALA A 46 12.71 1.16 11.42
C ALA A 46 11.44 1.37 10.60
N SER A 47 11.00 2.62 10.44
CA SER A 47 9.80 2.96 9.67
C SER A 47 9.95 2.61 8.19
N ILE A 48 11.14 2.79 7.62
CA ILE A 48 11.45 2.43 6.23
C ILE A 48 11.54 0.90 6.09
N LEU A 49 12.23 0.22 7.01
CA LEU A 49 12.35 -1.24 7.01
C LEU A 49 10.99 -1.92 7.15
N ALA A 50 10.05 -1.34 7.89
CA ALA A 50 8.68 -1.85 8.01
C ALA A 50 7.90 -1.84 6.68
N LEU A 51 8.31 -1.05 5.69
CA LEU A 51 7.73 -1.10 4.34
C LEU A 51 8.19 -2.33 3.55
N ALA A 52 9.38 -2.87 3.82
CA ALA A 52 9.87 -4.08 3.14
C ALA A 52 8.93 -5.29 3.30
N PRO A 53 8.50 -5.69 4.52
CA PRO A 53 7.55 -6.78 4.66
C PRO A 53 6.18 -6.43 4.06
N TYR A 54 5.75 -5.16 4.09
CA TYR A 54 4.52 -4.72 3.43
C TYR A 54 4.56 -4.98 1.91
N TYR A 55 5.63 -4.53 1.24
CA TYR A 55 5.79 -4.74 -0.20
C TYR A 55 6.04 -6.22 -0.55
N LEU A 56 6.66 -6.99 0.34
CA LEU A 56 6.79 -8.44 0.18
C LEU A 56 5.41 -9.11 0.19
N ILE A 57 4.54 -8.77 1.14
CA ILE A 57 3.16 -9.29 1.19
C ILE A 57 2.38 -8.89 -0.06
N LEU A 58 2.48 -7.64 -0.51
CA LEU A 58 1.89 -7.19 -1.77
C LEU A 58 2.40 -8.01 -2.96
N TYR A 59 3.70 -8.27 -3.01
CA TYR A 59 4.31 -9.05 -4.10
C TYR A 59 3.79 -10.50 -4.13
N LEU A 60 3.65 -11.13 -2.96
CA LEU A 60 3.07 -12.48 -2.85
C LEU A 60 1.58 -12.49 -3.23
N LEU A 61 0.83 -11.46 -2.82
CA LEU A 61 -0.60 -11.31 -3.12
C LEU A 61 -0.85 -10.71 -4.51
N ARG A 62 0.20 -10.35 -5.26
CA ARG A 62 0.08 -9.67 -6.56
C ARG A 62 -0.78 -10.45 -7.54
N HIS A 63 -0.72 -11.77 -7.50
CA HIS A 63 -1.52 -12.63 -8.38
C HIS A 63 -3.02 -12.54 -8.06
N LYS A 64 -3.38 -12.48 -6.77
CA LYS A 64 -4.76 -12.30 -6.32
C LYS A 64 -5.28 -10.91 -6.65
N MET A 65 -4.44 -9.88 -6.48
CA MET A 65 -4.78 -8.51 -6.87
C MET A 65 -4.95 -8.40 -8.38
N ALA A 66 -4.01 -8.92 -9.18
CA ALA A 66 -4.08 -8.90 -10.64
C ALA A 66 -5.35 -9.56 -11.19
N ASN A 67 -5.83 -10.65 -10.57
CA ASN A 67 -7.10 -11.26 -10.93
C ASN A 67 -8.31 -10.37 -10.58
N SER A 68 -8.27 -9.62 -9.47
CA SER A 68 -9.30 -8.62 -9.15
C SER A 68 -9.28 -7.42 -10.09
N PHE A 69 -8.11 -7.02 -10.61
CA PHE A 69 -7.97 -5.97 -11.62
C PHE A 69 -8.48 -6.44 -12.99
N LYS A 70 -8.18 -7.69 -13.39
CA LYS A 70 -8.67 -8.29 -14.64
C LYS A 70 -10.19 -8.50 -14.66
N PHE A 71 -10.81 -8.80 -13.52
CA PHE A 71 -12.27 -9.02 -13.44
C PHE A 71 -13.10 -7.77 -13.76
N THR A 72 -12.51 -6.58 -13.63
CA THR A 72 -13.17 -5.33 -14.01
C THR A 72 -13.18 -5.13 -15.53
N ILE A 73 -12.21 -5.69 -16.26
CA ILE A 73 -12.13 -5.75 -17.72
C ILE A 73 -12.87 -6.99 -18.21
N LYS A 74 -14.13 -7.15 -17.79
CA LYS A 74 -15.02 -8.12 -18.44
C LYS A 74 -15.62 -7.40 -19.64
N ASN A 75 -15.07 -7.70 -20.84
CA ASN A 75 -15.66 -7.38 -22.12
C ASN A 75 -17.13 -7.84 -22.10
N PHE A 76 -18.05 -6.88 -22.19
CA PHE A 76 -19.38 -7.16 -22.69
C PHE A 76 -19.24 -7.25 -24.21
N ASN A 77 -19.39 -8.45 -24.76
CA ASN A 77 -19.84 -8.63 -26.15
C ASN A 77 -21.35 -8.39 -26.18
#